data_AF-A0A959Z1G4-F1
#
_entry.id   AF-A0A959Z1G4-F1
#
_cell.length_a   1.000
_cell.length_b   1.000
_cell.length_c   1.000
_cell.angle_alpha   90.00
_cell.angle_beta   90.00
_cell.angle_gamma   90.00
#
_symmetry.space_group_name_H-M   'P 1'
#
loop_
_entity.id
_entity.type
_entity.pdbx_description
1 polymer ?
#
loop_
_entity_poly.entity_id
_entity_poly.type
_entity_poly.pdbx_seq_one_letter_code
_entity_poly.pdbx_strand_id
1 'polypeptide(L)'
;MNCNCTGGLLVDCEGTPGGSVLPGSPCDDNNPFTTDDAYDANCDCIGTLPTACDGSPGGLEGLIVETYYIAEPNDAADTDGMGNLIQGATTYRIYVDMAPGYTLEAVYGAPAHTLEMQTSTFFYNQEDRGEATGDLIDGTRLDENTLAIDSWLTFGAAADGYWGVPKVDDPDGSIVGGANNDGGSNAVPGGLLVNNDPNAGVELTVADGLVPMAASGVTTIGFANLDAFETNTESLFTTNSGAWSVLGGIAGLDPAGENRILIAQVTTNGDFSFELNMRLGVPGGGTEDWVASNPQGAERTCSSLTYLNVACPPFGTACDDGDPNTQNDTEDGFCNCVGEVLDCEGVAGGSALPGTTCDDGDINTVG
;
A
#
# COMPACT_ATOMS: atom_id res chain seq x y z
N MET A 1 -18.16 50.44 52.04
CA MET A 1 -17.52 50.36 50.71
C MET A 1 -17.72 48.92 50.25
N ASN A 2 -18.67 48.70 49.34
CA ASN A 2 -19.01 47.35 48.88
C ASN A 2 -18.24 47.12 47.58
N CYS A 3 -17.13 46.38 47.64
CA CYS A 3 -16.42 45.93 46.44
C CYS A 3 -17.21 44.80 45.82
N ASN A 4 -18.19 45.15 44.98
CA ASN A 4 -18.90 44.17 44.18
C ASN A 4 -18.01 43.85 42.97
N CYS A 5 -17.53 42.61 42.87
CA CYS A 5 -16.92 42.11 41.65
C CYS A 5 -18.00 42.03 40.56
N THR A 6 -18.19 43.11 39.81
CA THR A 6 -18.84 43.03 38.50
C THR A 6 -17.92 42.19 37.63
N GLY A 7 -18.38 40.99 37.23
CA GLY A 7 -17.60 40.05 36.43
C GLY A 7 -16.89 40.76 35.29
N GLY A 8 -15.57 40.60 35.22
CA GLY A 8 -14.76 41.15 34.14
C GLY A 8 -15.23 40.59 32.79
N LEU A 9 -14.92 41.32 31.72
CA LEU A 9 -15.14 40.83 30.36
C LEU A 9 -14.44 39.46 30.21
N LEU A 10 -15.12 38.50 29.58
CA LEU A 10 -14.49 37.22 29.24
C LEU A 10 -13.24 37.50 28.40
N VAL A 11 -12.15 36.85 28.77
CA VAL A 11 -10.91 36.90 28.01
C VAL A 11 -11.07 35.97 26.82
N ASP A 12 -10.75 36.46 25.62
CA ASP A 12 -10.79 35.67 24.40
C ASP A 12 -9.51 34.79 24.28
N CYS A 13 -9.42 33.97 23.24
CA CYS A 13 -8.33 33.01 23.07
C CYS A 13 -6.95 33.66 22.82
N GLU A 14 -6.88 34.94 22.45
CA GLU A 14 -5.63 35.70 22.33
C GLU A 14 -5.29 36.50 23.60
N GLY A 15 -6.06 36.33 24.68
CA GLY A 15 -5.80 37.03 25.95
C GLY A 15 -6.39 38.44 26.01
N THR A 16 -7.27 38.82 25.08
CA THR A 16 -7.90 40.14 25.02
C THR A 16 -9.23 40.14 25.78
N PRO A 17 -9.38 40.92 26.88
CA PRO A 17 -10.65 41.03 27.59
C PRO A 17 -11.75 41.64 26.69
N GLY A 18 -12.80 40.87 26.43
CA GLY A 18 -13.89 41.25 25.53
C GLY A 18 -13.56 41.18 24.05
N GLY A 19 -12.48 40.49 23.68
CA GLY A 19 -12.11 40.26 22.28
C GLY A 19 -13.04 39.26 21.58
N SER A 20 -12.91 39.17 20.25
CA SER A 20 -13.79 38.38 19.40
C SER A 20 -13.26 36.99 19.06
N VAL A 21 -12.03 36.66 19.45
CA VAL A 21 -11.38 35.38 19.12
C VAL A 21 -11.84 34.32 20.10
N LEU A 22 -12.98 33.69 19.80
CA LEU A 22 -13.57 32.64 20.62
C LEU A 22 -13.24 31.24 20.04
N PRO A 23 -13.48 30.14 20.78
CA PRO A 23 -13.43 28.80 20.21
C PRO A 23 -14.19 28.70 18.88
N GLY A 24 -13.56 28.07 17.88
CA GLY A 24 -14.00 28.00 16.49
C GLY A 24 -13.53 29.17 15.61
N SER A 25 -12.84 30.17 16.17
CA SER A 25 -12.21 31.23 15.36
C SER A 25 -11.01 30.64 14.60
N PRO A 26 -10.81 31.02 13.33
CA PRO A 26 -9.68 30.54 12.55
C PRO A 26 -8.37 31.02 13.17
N CYS A 27 -7.36 30.17 13.09
CA CYS A 27 -6.00 30.47 13.52
C CYS A 27 -5.01 29.77 12.56
N ASP A 28 -3.73 29.78 12.89
CA ASP A 28 -2.68 29.04 12.17
C ASP A 28 -1.85 28.34 13.23
N ASP A 29 -1.96 27.01 13.32
CA ASP A 29 -1.23 26.22 14.31
C ASP A 29 0.23 25.98 13.88
N ASN A 30 0.62 26.54 12.73
CA ASN A 30 1.90 26.40 12.04
C ASN A 30 2.23 24.95 11.64
N ASN A 31 1.25 24.05 11.68
CA ASN A 31 1.37 22.71 11.16
C ASN A 31 0.91 22.72 9.69
N PRO A 32 1.82 22.64 8.70
CA PRO A 32 1.44 22.68 7.30
C PRO A 32 0.65 21.43 6.84
N PHE A 33 0.45 20.45 7.71
CA PHE A 33 -0.18 19.16 7.43
C PHE A 33 -1.59 19.04 8.02
N THR A 34 -2.07 20.08 8.68
CA THR A 34 -3.46 20.19 9.09
C THR A 34 -4.20 21.21 8.23
N THR A 35 -5.52 21.08 8.21
CA THR A 35 -6.41 22.03 7.52
C THR A 35 -7.45 22.56 8.48
N ASP A 36 -8.11 23.66 8.12
CA ASP A 36 -9.19 24.24 8.92
C ASP A 36 -8.80 24.56 10.38
N ASP A 37 -7.58 25.07 10.58
CA ASP A 37 -7.04 25.50 11.87
C ASP A 37 -7.98 26.45 12.61
N ALA A 38 -8.38 26.05 13.81
CA ALA A 38 -9.27 26.81 14.66
C ALA A 38 -8.96 26.63 16.15
N TYR A 39 -9.30 27.65 16.94
CA TYR A 39 -9.20 27.55 18.39
C TYR A 39 -10.18 26.52 18.95
N ASP A 40 -9.70 25.56 19.74
CA ASP A 40 -10.54 24.56 20.39
C ASP A 40 -11.26 25.13 21.65
N ALA A 41 -11.95 24.28 22.40
CA ALA A 41 -12.66 24.68 23.62
C ALA A 41 -11.73 25.16 24.76
N ASN A 42 -10.43 24.85 24.68
CA ASN A 42 -9.39 25.27 25.62
C ASN A 42 -8.59 26.48 25.11
N CYS A 43 -8.95 27.03 23.94
CA CYS A 43 -8.20 28.08 23.24
C CYS A 43 -6.81 27.65 22.77
N ASP A 44 -6.61 26.35 22.51
CA ASP A 44 -5.46 25.86 21.77
C ASP A 44 -5.77 25.96 20.26
N CYS A 45 -4.85 26.56 19.50
CA CYS A 45 -4.97 26.59 18.04
C CYS A 45 -4.55 25.22 17.49
N ILE A 46 -5.48 24.50 16.89
CA ILE A 46 -5.26 23.17 16.34
C ILE A 46 -5.95 23.05 14.98
N GLY A 47 -5.32 22.34 14.06
CA GLY A 47 -5.92 21.97 12.79
C GLY A 47 -6.55 20.58 12.75
N THR A 48 -7.27 20.33 11.68
CA THR A 48 -7.94 19.06 11.37
C THR A 48 -6.98 18.17 10.58
N LEU A 49 -6.74 16.95 11.09
CA LEU A 49 -5.93 15.93 10.43
C LEU A 49 -6.62 15.37 9.16
N PRO A 50 -5.84 14.82 8.21
CA PRO A 50 -6.37 14.06 7.08
C PRO A 50 -7.23 12.88 7.54
N THR A 51 -8.02 12.31 6.63
CA THR A 51 -8.88 11.15 6.94
C THR A 51 -8.16 9.86 6.59
N ALA A 52 -7.98 8.99 7.58
CA ALA A 52 -7.35 7.68 7.39
C ALA A 52 -8.33 6.67 6.76
N CYS A 53 -7.82 5.48 6.43
CA CYS A 53 -8.56 4.39 5.79
C CYS A 53 -9.75 3.83 6.61
N ASP A 54 -9.82 4.09 7.91
CA ASP A 54 -10.99 3.74 8.74
C ASP A 54 -12.06 4.86 8.79
N GLY A 55 -11.88 5.93 8.01
CA GLY A 55 -12.77 7.09 7.96
C GLY A 55 -12.64 8.07 9.13
N SER A 56 -11.69 7.86 10.03
CA SER A 56 -11.40 8.76 11.17
C SER A 56 -10.13 9.59 10.91
N PRO A 57 -9.96 10.75 11.59
CA PRO A 57 -8.76 11.56 11.42
C PRO A 57 -7.47 10.75 11.70
N GLY A 58 -6.49 10.81 10.80
CA GLY A 58 -5.23 10.07 10.90
C GLY A 58 -4.47 9.97 9.58
N GLY A 59 -3.34 9.28 9.61
CA GLY A 59 -2.36 9.33 8.51
C GLY A 59 -2.31 8.12 7.59
N LEU A 60 -2.80 6.95 7.98
CA LEU A 60 -2.74 5.78 7.10
C LEU A 60 -3.86 5.86 6.06
N GLU A 61 -3.52 5.96 4.78
CA GLU A 61 -4.50 5.93 3.69
C GLU A 61 -4.71 4.51 3.15
N GLY A 62 -3.70 3.64 3.30
CA GLY A 62 -3.83 2.21 3.06
C GLY A 62 -2.51 1.53 2.72
N LEU A 63 -2.61 0.29 2.25
CA LEU A 63 -1.52 -0.40 1.55
C LEU A 63 -1.91 -0.57 0.09
N ILE A 64 -0.94 -0.41 -0.79
CA ILE A 64 -1.04 -0.66 -2.22
C ILE A 64 -0.21 -1.90 -2.52
N VAL A 65 -0.81 -2.88 -3.19
CA VAL A 65 -0.11 -4.06 -3.70
C VAL A 65 -0.05 -3.94 -5.21
N GLU A 66 1.14 -3.66 -5.73
CA GLU A 66 1.41 -3.63 -7.16
C GLU A 66 1.90 -4.99 -7.64
N THR A 67 1.31 -5.52 -8.71
CA THR A 67 1.92 -6.60 -9.49
C THR A 67 3.05 -6.03 -10.32
N TYR A 68 4.27 -6.08 -9.79
CA TYR A 68 5.47 -5.51 -10.38
C TYR A 68 5.91 -6.25 -11.65
N TYR A 69 5.85 -7.59 -11.65
CA TYR A 69 6.22 -8.38 -12.82
C TYR A 69 5.62 -9.79 -12.76
N ILE A 70 5.45 -10.44 -13.92
CA ILE A 70 5.07 -11.85 -14.03
C ILE A 70 6.10 -12.54 -14.92
N ALA A 71 6.81 -13.53 -14.39
CA ALA A 71 7.90 -14.22 -15.06
C ALA A 71 7.45 -14.99 -16.31
N GLU A 72 8.15 -14.79 -17.42
CA GLU A 72 7.90 -15.47 -18.69
C GLU A 72 8.84 -16.68 -18.91
N PRO A 73 8.65 -17.48 -19.97
CA PRO A 73 9.51 -18.64 -20.22
C PRO A 73 11.01 -18.34 -20.32
N ASN A 74 11.39 -17.18 -20.86
CA ASN A 74 12.80 -16.80 -20.99
C ASN A 74 13.43 -16.45 -19.64
N ASP A 75 12.68 -15.77 -18.76
CA ASP A 75 13.13 -15.46 -17.39
C ASP A 75 13.33 -16.76 -16.59
N ALA A 76 12.36 -17.67 -16.63
CA ALA A 76 12.42 -18.95 -15.93
C ALA A 76 13.45 -19.93 -16.51
N ALA A 77 13.87 -19.73 -17.75
CA ALA A 77 14.94 -20.50 -18.38
C ALA A 77 16.33 -19.96 -18.02
N ASP A 78 16.39 -18.82 -17.34
CA ASP A 78 17.66 -18.25 -16.91
C ASP A 78 18.28 -19.06 -15.77
N THR A 79 19.58 -19.26 -15.88
CA THR A 79 20.39 -20.04 -14.91
C THR A 79 21.51 -19.19 -14.30
N ASP A 80 21.69 -17.96 -14.77
CA ASP A 80 22.60 -16.99 -14.18
C ASP A 80 21.90 -16.32 -12.98
N GLY A 81 22.32 -16.62 -11.75
CA GLY A 81 21.54 -16.33 -10.53
C GLY A 81 20.89 -17.55 -9.85
N MET A 82 21.22 -18.76 -10.32
CA MET A 82 20.81 -20.08 -9.80
C MET A 82 19.29 -20.32 -9.86
N GLY A 83 18.87 -20.91 -10.99
CA GLY A 83 17.49 -20.98 -11.47
C GLY A 83 16.50 -21.82 -10.66
N ASN A 84 15.83 -21.17 -9.71
CA ASN A 84 14.58 -21.63 -9.09
C ASN A 84 13.36 -20.79 -9.51
N LEU A 85 13.52 -19.82 -10.40
CA LEU A 85 12.40 -19.02 -10.90
C LEU A 85 11.46 -19.91 -11.73
N ILE A 86 10.18 -19.91 -11.38
CA ILE A 86 9.16 -20.68 -12.08
C ILE A 86 8.41 -19.74 -13.02
N GLN A 87 8.17 -20.17 -14.26
CA GLN A 87 7.33 -19.42 -15.20
C GLN A 87 5.96 -19.12 -14.56
N GLY A 88 5.50 -17.87 -14.68
CA GLY A 88 4.27 -17.39 -14.05
C GLY A 88 4.44 -16.98 -12.60
N ALA A 89 5.65 -17.07 -12.02
CA ALA A 89 5.95 -16.42 -10.75
C ALA A 89 5.65 -14.93 -10.84
N THR A 90 4.95 -14.41 -9.85
CA THR A 90 4.53 -13.02 -9.78
C THR A 90 5.35 -12.30 -8.72
N THR A 91 5.89 -11.14 -9.07
CA THR A 91 6.55 -10.21 -8.16
C THR A 91 5.54 -9.16 -7.71
N TYR A 92 5.35 -9.04 -6.41
CA TYR A 92 4.51 -8.04 -5.76
C TYR A 92 5.39 -6.99 -5.11
N ARG A 93 5.05 -5.72 -5.25
CA ARG A 93 5.59 -4.62 -4.44
C ARG A 93 4.50 -4.09 -3.53
N ILE A 94 4.82 -3.96 -2.24
CA ILE A 94 3.87 -3.54 -1.20
C ILE A 94 4.25 -2.14 -0.73
N TYR A 95 3.39 -1.16 -0.96
CA TYR A 95 3.60 0.22 -0.54
C TYR A 95 2.65 0.58 0.60
N VAL A 96 3.13 1.36 1.55
CA VAL A 96 2.28 2.07 2.52
C VAL A 96 1.95 3.41 1.92
N ASP A 97 0.66 3.72 1.80
CA ASP A 97 0.17 5.05 1.41
C ASP A 97 -0.24 5.82 2.66
N MET A 98 0.31 7.02 2.81
CA MET A 98 0.10 7.86 3.97
C MET A 98 -0.32 9.25 3.53
N ALA A 99 -1.04 9.94 4.40
CA ALA A 99 -1.33 11.34 4.19
C ALA A 99 -0.05 12.20 4.27
N PRO A 100 -0.05 13.39 3.65
CA PRO A 100 1.10 14.30 3.69
C PRO A 100 1.62 14.59 5.10
N GLY A 101 2.95 14.65 5.24
CA GLY A 101 3.65 14.96 6.49
C GLY A 101 3.80 13.80 7.49
N TYR A 102 3.06 12.71 7.31
CA TYR A 102 3.22 11.51 8.14
C TYR A 102 4.51 10.75 7.78
N THR A 103 5.07 10.05 8.75
CA THR A 103 6.24 9.18 8.55
C THR A 103 5.91 7.76 8.92
N LEU A 104 6.43 6.78 8.20
CA LEU A 104 6.42 5.40 8.64
C LEU A 104 7.57 5.21 9.63
N GLU A 105 7.30 4.67 10.82
CA GLU A 105 8.31 4.47 11.86
C GLU A 105 8.75 3.01 11.96
N ALA A 106 7.82 2.06 11.78
CA ALA A 106 8.13 0.64 11.81
C ALA A 106 7.01 -0.19 11.15
N VAL A 107 7.39 -1.33 10.58
CA VAL A 107 6.48 -2.45 10.31
C VAL A 107 6.83 -3.56 11.29
N TYR A 108 5.84 -4.06 12.04
CA TYR A 108 6.11 -4.83 13.26
C TYR A 108 5.16 -6.00 13.49
N GLY A 109 5.66 -6.98 14.26
CA GLY A 109 4.87 -8.01 14.92
C GLY A 109 5.02 -7.91 16.44
N ALA A 110 3.91 -8.08 17.15
CA ALA A 110 3.81 -8.04 18.60
C ALA A 110 3.04 -9.28 19.12
N PRO A 111 3.11 -9.63 20.41
CA PRO A 111 2.51 -10.87 20.90
C PRO A 111 0.99 -10.99 20.68
N ALA A 112 0.29 -9.85 20.57
CA ALA A 112 -1.14 -9.78 20.26
C ALA A 112 -1.44 -9.62 18.76
N HIS A 113 -0.44 -9.24 17.96
CA HIS A 113 -0.56 -8.89 16.55
C HIS A 113 0.65 -9.47 15.82
N THR A 114 0.58 -10.76 15.50
CA THR A 114 1.62 -11.40 14.69
C THR A 114 1.67 -10.72 13.33
N LEU A 115 2.87 -10.44 12.85
CA LEU A 115 3.10 -10.05 11.46
C LEU A 115 3.38 -11.31 10.65
N GLU A 116 2.78 -11.40 9.46
CA GLU A 116 2.94 -12.55 8.58
C GLU A 116 2.94 -12.14 7.10
N MET A 117 3.84 -12.74 6.32
CA MET A 117 3.75 -12.87 4.88
C MET A 117 3.90 -14.36 4.53
N GLN A 118 3.00 -14.88 3.71
CA GLN A 118 2.92 -16.30 3.37
C GLN A 118 2.71 -16.50 1.88
N THR A 119 3.32 -17.55 1.35
CA THR A 119 3.00 -18.10 0.03
C THR A 119 2.70 -19.59 0.11
N SER A 120 1.88 -20.12 -0.81
CA SER A 120 1.63 -21.57 -0.91
C SER A 120 2.82 -22.37 -1.51
N THR A 121 3.85 -21.68 -2.03
CA THR A 121 5.09 -22.31 -2.52
C THR A 121 6.32 -21.86 -1.75
N PHE A 122 7.14 -20.95 -2.29
CA PHE A 122 8.30 -20.37 -1.66
C PHE A 122 8.50 -18.94 -2.17
N PHE A 123 9.25 -18.15 -1.40
CA PHE A 123 9.75 -16.85 -1.85
C PHE A 123 10.95 -17.07 -2.76
N TYR A 124 10.85 -16.62 -4.00
CA TYR A 124 11.96 -16.66 -4.95
C TYR A 124 13.04 -15.67 -4.51
N ASN A 125 14.26 -16.17 -4.37
CA ASN A 125 15.43 -15.40 -4.01
C ASN A 125 16.54 -15.64 -5.04
N GLN A 126 17.20 -14.59 -5.52
CA GLN A 126 18.30 -14.68 -6.48
C GLN A 126 19.59 -15.08 -5.72
N GLU A 127 20.14 -16.26 -5.97
CA GLU A 127 21.17 -16.85 -5.07
C GLU A 127 22.61 -16.34 -5.31
N ASP A 128 22.90 -15.62 -6.39
CA ASP A 128 24.21 -15.03 -6.68
C ASP A 128 24.34 -13.58 -6.15
N ARG A 129 23.27 -12.77 -6.27
CA ARG A 129 23.31 -11.32 -5.99
C ARG A 129 22.09 -10.77 -5.25
N GLY A 130 21.10 -11.60 -4.96
CA GLY A 130 19.97 -11.20 -4.13
C GLY A 130 20.44 -10.86 -2.72
N GLU A 131 19.63 -10.07 -2.02
CA GLU A 131 19.90 -9.61 -0.66
C GLU A 131 18.57 -9.53 0.09
N ALA A 132 18.56 -9.84 1.38
CA ALA A 132 17.32 -9.82 2.17
C ALA A 132 16.65 -8.44 2.30
N THR A 133 17.38 -7.35 2.03
CA THR A 133 16.85 -6.00 2.11
C THR A 133 17.15 -5.17 0.87
N GLY A 134 16.16 -4.40 0.42
CA GLY A 134 16.24 -3.61 -0.82
C GLY A 134 17.34 -2.55 -0.81
N ASP A 135 17.75 -2.04 0.35
CA ASP A 135 18.89 -1.10 0.46
C ASP A 135 20.26 -1.73 0.18
N LEU A 136 20.36 -3.07 0.15
CA LEU A 136 21.58 -3.81 -0.11
C LEU A 136 21.69 -4.33 -1.54
N ILE A 137 20.58 -4.39 -2.29
CA ILE A 137 20.60 -4.79 -3.70
C ILE A 137 21.49 -3.83 -4.49
N ASP A 138 22.45 -4.36 -5.24
CA ASP A 138 23.38 -3.53 -6.03
C ASP A 138 22.65 -2.88 -7.22
N GLY A 139 22.32 -1.59 -7.08
CA GLY A 139 21.62 -0.82 -8.11
C GLY A 139 22.37 -0.69 -9.43
N THR A 140 23.67 -1.01 -9.48
CA THR A 140 24.45 -1.02 -10.73
C THR A 140 24.31 -2.30 -11.54
N ARG A 141 23.53 -3.27 -11.03
CA ARG A 141 23.41 -4.63 -11.59
C ARG A 141 21.96 -5.06 -11.81
N LEU A 142 21.01 -4.14 -11.66
CA LEU A 142 19.59 -4.39 -11.92
C LEU A 142 19.30 -4.72 -13.39
N ASP A 143 20.27 -4.44 -14.28
CA ASP A 143 20.30 -4.84 -15.67
C ASP A 143 20.80 -6.27 -15.90
N GLU A 144 21.17 -7.02 -14.86
CA GLU A 144 21.65 -8.39 -14.99
C GLU A 144 20.56 -9.41 -14.64
N ASN A 145 20.41 -10.44 -15.48
CA ASN A 145 19.59 -11.63 -15.20
C ASN A 145 18.18 -11.30 -14.65
N THR A 146 17.76 -11.98 -13.58
CA THR A 146 16.49 -11.80 -12.88
C THR A 146 16.64 -11.09 -11.53
N LEU A 147 17.77 -10.41 -11.27
CA LEU A 147 18.03 -9.74 -9.99
C LEU A 147 16.95 -8.73 -9.59
N ALA A 148 16.41 -7.98 -10.56
CA ALA A 148 15.39 -6.95 -10.29
C ALA A 148 14.08 -7.50 -9.69
N ILE A 149 13.86 -8.82 -9.75
CA ILE A 149 12.68 -9.51 -9.22
C ILE A 149 13.00 -10.42 -8.03
N ASP A 150 14.10 -10.16 -7.32
CA ASP A 150 14.41 -10.78 -6.03
C ASP A 150 13.35 -10.46 -4.95
N SER A 151 13.25 -11.26 -3.89
CA SER A 151 12.35 -10.99 -2.76
C SER A 151 13.11 -10.38 -1.59
N TRP A 152 12.61 -9.29 -1.03
CA TRP A 152 13.27 -8.57 0.06
C TRP A 152 12.32 -7.68 0.86
N LEU A 153 12.75 -7.33 2.07
CA LEU A 153 12.13 -6.25 2.86
C LEU A 153 12.75 -4.91 2.54
N THR A 154 12.01 -3.83 2.69
CA THR A 154 12.62 -2.50 2.60
C THR A 154 11.88 -1.46 3.43
N PHE A 155 12.38 -0.24 3.34
CA PHE A 155 11.77 0.98 3.83
C PHE A 155 12.11 2.10 2.83
N GLY A 156 11.51 2.03 1.65
CA GLY A 156 11.66 2.95 0.54
C GLY A 156 12.68 2.54 -0.53
N ALA A 157 13.81 1.94 -0.16
CA ALA A 157 14.87 1.58 -1.12
C ALA A 157 14.50 0.34 -1.95
N ALA A 158 14.62 0.41 -3.27
CA ALA A 158 14.49 -0.75 -4.14
C ALA A 158 15.84 -1.36 -4.55
N ALA A 159 16.90 -0.55 -4.46
CA ALA A 159 18.31 -0.91 -4.57
C ALA A 159 19.17 0.18 -3.93
N ASP A 160 20.46 -0.06 -3.71
CA ASP A 160 21.39 1.04 -3.40
C ASP A 160 21.35 2.08 -4.53
N GLY A 161 21.14 3.33 -4.15
CA GLY A 161 20.98 4.45 -5.07
C GLY A 161 19.62 4.59 -5.74
N TYR A 162 18.63 3.75 -5.42
CA TYR A 162 17.28 3.84 -5.99
C TYR A 162 16.15 3.72 -4.96
N TRP A 163 15.20 4.63 -5.05
CA TRP A 163 13.95 4.60 -4.32
C TRP A 163 12.86 3.89 -5.13
N GLY A 164 12.09 3.03 -4.47
CA GLY A 164 10.97 2.32 -5.07
C GLY A 164 9.70 3.16 -5.06
N VAL A 165 9.13 3.41 -6.24
CA VAL A 165 7.81 4.00 -6.46
C VAL A 165 6.93 3.02 -7.25
N PRO A 166 5.58 3.12 -7.21
CA PRO A 166 4.74 2.40 -8.15
C PRO A 166 5.13 2.75 -9.60
N LYS A 167 5.08 1.80 -10.53
CA LYS A 167 5.52 2.02 -11.93
C LYS A 167 4.70 3.10 -12.66
N VAL A 168 3.47 3.36 -12.20
CA VAL A 168 2.63 4.43 -12.73
C VAL A 168 3.11 5.84 -12.33
N ASP A 169 3.89 5.93 -11.25
CA ASP A 169 4.41 7.17 -10.68
C ASP A 169 5.88 7.40 -11.06
N ASP A 170 6.46 6.48 -11.82
CA ASP A 170 7.83 6.53 -12.30
C ASP A 170 8.03 7.68 -13.32
N PRO A 171 8.92 8.64 -13.03
CA PRO A 171 9.13 9.81 -13.86
C PRO A 171 10.21 9.65 -14.95
N ASP A 172 11.08 8.64 -14.87
CA ASP A 172 12.31 8.57 -15.68
C ASP A 172 12.47 7.29 -16.52
N GLY A 173 11.50 6.40 -16.46
CA GLY A 173 11.34 5.32 -17.42
C GLY A 173 11.97 4.05 -16.88
N SER A 174 12.78 3.36 -17.68
CA SER A 174 13.31 2.08 -17.24
C SER A 174 14.80 1.94 -17.50
N ILE A 175 15.49 1.44 -16.48
CA ILE A 175 16.84 0.88 -16.50
C ILE A 175 16.82 -0.64 -16.33
N VAL A 176 15.64 -1.26 -16.21
CA VAL A 176 15.49 -2.72 -16.06
C VAL A 176 14.76 -3.34 -17.24
N GLY A 177 15.04 -4.62 -17.51
CA GLY A 177 14.33 -5.38 -18.53
C GLY A 177 14.53 -4.92 -19.97
N GLY A 178 14.12 -5.77 -20.91
CA GLY A 178 14.23 -5.47 -22.33
C GLY A 178 15.66 -5.16 -22.76
N ALA A 179 15.80 -4.14 -23.61
CA ALA A 179 17.11 -3.72 -24.08
C ALA A 179 18.06 -3.20 -22.96
N ASN A 180 17.51 -2.93 -21.78
CA ASN A 180 18.30 -2.56 -20.61
C ASN A 180 18.82 -3.78 -19.86
N ASN A 181 18.35 -5.00 -20.13
CA ASN A 181 18.79 -6.21 -19.46
C ASN A 181 19.76 -7.03 -20.32
N ASP A 182 20.73 -7.70 -19.70
CA ASP A 182 21.80 -8.45 -20.36
C ASP A 182 21.35 -9.75 -21.07
N GLY A 183 20.10 -10.17 -20.85
CA GLY A 183 19.53 -11.37 -21.46
C GLY A 183 19.90 -12.67 -20.72
N GLY A 184 20.52 -12.56 -19.54
CA GLY A 184 20.92 -13.66 -18.67
C GLY A 184 21.84 -14.70 -19.33
N SER A 185 21.85 -15.91 -18.77
CA SER A 185 22.68 -17.05 -19.23
C SER A 185 22.53 -17.41 -20.70
N ASN A 186 21.37 -17.13 -21.29
CA ASN A 186 21.07 -17.44 -22.70
C ASN A 186 21.37 -16.27 -23.65
N ALA A 187 21.76 -15.10 -23.13
CA ALA A 187 21.95 -13.86 -23.88
C ALA A 187 20.75 -13.59 -24.81
N VAL A 188 19.54 -13.66 -24.25
CA VAL A 188 18.28 -13.54 -24.98
C VAL A 188 18.30 -12.23 -25.79
N PRO A 189 18.15 -12.28 -27.13
CA PRO A 189 18.12 -11.07 -27.93
C PRO A 189 16.93 -10.18 -27.53
N GLY A 190 17.23 -8.96 -27.08
CA GLY A 190 16.22 -8.04 -26.54
C GLY A 190 16.06 -8.12 -25.03
N GLY A 191 16.86 -8.91 -24.32
CA GLY A 191 16.94 -9.00 -22.86
C GLY A 191 15.87 -9.89 -22.21
N LEU A 192 15.95 -10.01 -20.88
CA LEU A 192 14.92 -10.61 -20.02
C LEU A 192 13.96 -9.55 -19.49
N LEU A 193 12.98 -9.97 -18.70
CA LEU A 193 12.01 -9.11 -18.03
C LEU A 193 11.15 -8.27 -19.00
N VAL A 194 10.67 -8.88 -20.08
CA VAL A 194 9.93 -8.20 -21.17
C VAL A 194 8.44 -8.53 -21.22
N ASN A 195 7.90 -9.24 -20.23
CA ASN A 195 6.48 -9.53 -20.19
C ASN A 195 5.63 -8.26 -20.19
N ASN A 196 4.53 -8.29 -20.97
CA ASN A 196 3.55 -7.23 -21.11
C ASN A 196 2.13 -7.67 -20.73
N ASP A 197 2.04 -8.65 -19.82
CA ASP A 197 0.77 -9.07 -19.25
C ASP A 197 0.04 -7.86 -18.63
N PRO A 198 -1.21 -7.56 -19.05
CA PRO A 198 -1.93 -6.39 -18.56
C PRO A 198 -2.21 -6.44 -17.05
N ASN A 199 -2.18 -7.62 -16.43
CA ASN A 199 -2.32 -7.76 -14.97
C ASN A 199 -1.10 -7.23 -14.22
N ALA A 200 0.07 -7.12 -14.87
CA ALA A 200 1.26 -6.47 -14.31
C ALA A 200 1.26 -4.95 -14.51
N GLY A 201 0.22 -4.37 -15.10
CA GLY A 201 0.13 -2.93 -15.34
C GLY A 201 1.18 -2.42 -16.33
N VAL A 202 1.94 -1.39 -15.93
CA VAL A 202 2.97 -0.78 -16.80
C VAL A 202 4.12 -1.78 -17.01
N GLU A 203 4.53 -1.97 -18.26
CA GLU A 203 5.61 -2.87 -18.63
C GLU A 203 6.96 -2.40 -18.06
N LEU A 204 7.79 -3.34 -17.57
CA LEU A 204 9.13 -3.00 -17.07
C LEU A 204 10.05 -2.40 -18.13
N THR A 205 9.77 -2.61 -19.41
CA THR A 205 10.51 -1.96 -20.51
C THR A 205 10.17 -0.49 -20.70
N VAL A 206 9.12 -0.01 -20.02
CA VAL A 206 8.62 1.37 -20.09
C VAL A 206 8.91 2.12 -18.80
N ALA A 207 8.57 1.53 -17.64
CA ALA A 207 8.77 2.10 -16.31
C ALA A 207 9.13 0.98 -15.32
N ASP A 208 10.12 1.20 -14.47
CA ASP A 208 10.65 0.22 -13.52
C ASP A 208 10.39 0.56 -12.05
N GLY A 209 9.80 1.71 -11.79
CA GLY A 209 9.50 2.20 -10.45
C GLY A 209 10.76 2.47 -9.64
N LEU A 210 11.87 2.84 -10.28
CA LEU A 210 13.15 3.16 -9.63
C LEU A 210 13.53 4.62 -9.85
N VAL A 211 13.43 5.42 -8.80
CA VAL A 211 13.87 6.83 -8.85
C VAL A 211 15.26 6.96 -8.24
N PRO A 212 16.25 7.54 -8.93
CA PRO A 212 17.59 7.74 -8.38
C PRO A 212 17.59 8.56 -7.09
N MET A 213 17.89 7.90 -5.97
CA MET A 213 17.94 8.51 -4.63
C MET A 213 18.75 7.60 -3.69
N ALA A 214 19.52 8.21 -2.78
CA ALA A 214 20.27 7.44 -1.79
C ALA A 214 19.34 6.59 -0.91
N ALA A 215 19.65 5.29 -0.82
CA ALA A 215 18.92 4.36 0.02
C ALA A 215 19.16 4.65 1.52
N SER A 216 18.11 4.51 2.32
CA SER A 216 18.23 4.52 3.78
C SER A 216 18.41 3.10 4.29
N GLY A 217 19.38 2.90 5.18
CA GLY A 217 19.71 1.58 5.68
C GLY A 217 18.60 0.95 6.51
N VAL A 218 18.16 -0.26 6.15
CA VAL A 218 17.10 -0.97 6.86
C VAL A 218 17.66 -1.54 8.16
N THR A 219 16.94 -1.28 9.26
CA THR A 219 17.26 -1.81 10.58
C THR A 219 16.21 -2.81 11.00
N THR A 220 16.66 -4.02 11.33
CA THR A 220 15.80 -5.13 11.75
C THR A 220 16.03 -5.44 13.23
N ILE A 221 14.97 -5.52 14.03
CA ILE A 221 15.02 -5.80 15.48
C ILE A 221 14.13 -7.00 15.78
N GLY A 222 14.61 -7.93 16.60
CA GLY A 222 13.80 -9.07 17.03
C GLY A 222 13.67 -10.20 15.99
N PHE A 223 14.44 -10.15 14.90
CA PHE A 223 14.60 -11.24 13.96
C PHE A 223 15.89 -12.00 14.26
N ALA A 224 15.85 -13.33 14.19
CA ALA A 224 17.06 -14.13 14.25
C ALA A 224 17.81 -14.14 12.90
N ASN A 225 17.07 -14.02 11.80
CA ASN A 225 17.51 -14.02 10.41
C ASN A 225 16.36 -13.64 9.47
N LEU A 226 16.68 -13.37 8.20
CA LEU A 226 15.74 -13.09 7.11
C LEU A 226 15.76 -14.23 6.08
N ASP A 227 15.83 -15.49 6.52
CA ASP A 227 15.98 -16.65 5.64
C ASP A 227 14.90 -16.74 4.55
N ALA A 228 13.71 -16.19 4.81
CA ALA A 228 12.63 -16.07 3.84
C ALA A 228 13.02 -15.28 2.58
N PHE A 229 13.99 -14.38 2.70
CA PHE A 229 14.47 -13.48 1.65
C PHE A 229 15.92 -13.79 1.24
N GLU A 230 16.43 -14.98 1.61
CA GLU A 230 17.80 -15.41 1.33
C GLU A 230 17.85 -16.84 0.79
N THR A 231 16.74 -17.58 0.91
CA THR A 231 16.69 -19.01 0.59
C THR A 231 15.46 -19.34 -0.23
N ASN A 232 15.60 -20.16 -1.27
CA ASN A 232 14.49 -20.64 -2.09
C ASN A 232 13.73 -21.81 -1.44
N THR A 233 13.52 -21.78 -0.12
CA THR A 233 12.90 -22.89 0.62
C THR A 233 11.77 -22.49 1.55
N GLU A 234 11.76 -21.23 1.98
CA GLU A 234 10.78 -20.76 2.95
C GLU A 234 9.51 -20.27 2.26
N SER A 235 8.38 -20.52 2.91
CA SER A 235 7.05 -20.11 2.45
C SER A 235 6.36 -19.16 3.43
N LEU A 236 7.03 -18.82 4.53
CA LEU A 236 6.50 -18.04 5.64
C LEU A 236 7.57 -17.11 6.19
N PHE A 237 7.28 -15.82 6.19
CA PHE A 237 7.98 -14.83 6.98
C PHE A 237 7.05 -14.38 8.10
N THR A 238 7.45 -14.55 9.36
CA THR A 238 6.59 -14.20 10.50
C THR A 238 7.38 -13.73 11.71
N THR A 239 6.78 -12.82 12.48
CA THR A 239 7.27 -12.44 13.80
C THR A 239 6.13 -11.99 14.71
N ASN A 240 6.28 -12.24 16.01
CA ASN A 240 5.39 -11.71 17.04
C ASN A 240 6.15 -10.87 18.09
N SER A 241 7.40 -10.51 17.82
CA SER A 241 8.22 -9.67 18.71
C SER A 241 9.38 -9.03 17.95
N GLY A 242 9.13 -8.53 16.74
CA GLY A 242 10.16 -7.93 15.90
C GLY A 242 9.60 -6.87 14.96
N ALA A 243 10.48 -6.07 14.40
CA ALA A 243 10.12 -4.97 13.52
C ALA A 243 11.28 -4.60 12.60
N TRP A 244 10.98 -4.23 11.36
CA TRP A 244 11.94 -3.56 10.49
C TRP A 244 11.55 -2.09 10.31
N SER A 245 12.56 -1.23 10.16
CA SER A 245 12.42 0.23 10.20
C SER A 245 13.64 0.91 9.59
N VAL A 246 13.53 2.22 9.35
CA VAL A 246 14.68 3.13 9.26
C VAL A 246 14.71 3.98 10.53
N LEU A 247 15.90 4.17 11.11
CA LEU A 247 16.04 4.91 12.37
C LEU A 247 15.52 6.34 12.25
N GLY A 248 14.53 6.67 13.09
CA GLY A 248 13.89 7.98 13.12
C GLY A 248 12.61 8.08 12.29
N GLY A 249 12.24 7.02 11.57
CA GLY A 249 11.12 7.04 10.63
C GLY A 249 11.42 7.87 9.39
N ILE A 250 10.70 7.59 8.30
CA ILE A 250 10.86 8.32 7.04
C ILE A 250 9.50 8.61 6.40
N ALA A 251 9.46 9.63 5.56
CA ALA A 251 8.35 9.86 4.64
C ALA A 251 8.70 9.30 3.25
N GLY A 252 7.69 9.20 2.40
CA GLY A 252 7.81 8.88 0.97
C GLY A 252 8.56 9.95 0.18
N LEU A 253 8.75 9.66 -1.11
CA LEU A 253 9.49 10.53 -2.03
C LEU A 253 8.82 11.90 -2.24
N ASP A 254 7.49 11.94 -2.26
CA ASP A 254 6.68 13.17 -2.28
C ASP A 254 5.88 13.33 -0.97
N PRO A 255 6.52 13.78 0.13
CA PRO A 255 5.87 13.86 1.43
C PRO A 255 4.79 14.95 1.53
N ALA A 256 4.65 15.80 0.52
CA ALA A 256 3.63 16.85 0.44
C ALA A 256 2.45 16.47 -0.48
N GLY A 257 2.61 15.42 -1.28
CA GLY A 257 1.60 14.86 -2.18
C GLY A 257 1.41 13.38 -1.89
N GLU A 258 1.85 12.53 -2.80
CA GLU A 258 1.73 11.07 -2.68
C GLU A 258 2.83 10.50 -1.77
N ASN A 259 2.53 10.45 -0.47
CA ASN A 259 3.47 10.04 0.56
C ASN A 259 3.50 8.50 0.70
N ARG A 260 4.06 7.85 -0.32
CA ARG A 260 4.14 6.38 -0.43
C ARG A 260 5.54 5.86 -0.13
N ILE A 261 5.61 4.74 0.61
CA ILE A 261 6.86 4.06 0.95
C ILE A 261 6.74 2.58 0.57
N LEU A 262 7.64 2.09 -0.27
CA LEU A 262 7.81 0.66 -0.52
C LEU A 262 8.28 -0.02 0.77
N ILE A 263 7.68 -1.15 1.17
CA ILE A 263 8.06 -1.88 2.39
C ILE A 263 8.49 -3.33 2.14
N ALA A 264 8.16 -3.90 0.98
CA ALA A 264 8.63 -5.22 0.57
C ALA A 264 8.46 -5.42 -0.94
N GLN A 265 9.33 -6.25 -1.50
CA GLN A 265 9.14 -6.91 -2.79
C GLN A 265 9.11 -8.42 -2.55
N VAL A 266 8.14 -9.12 -3.13
CA VAL A 266 7.96 -10.55 -2.93
C VAL A 266 7.67 -11.23 -4.25
N THR A 267 8.50 -12.20 -4.64
CA THR A 267 8.30 -12.99 -5.85
C THR A 267 7.92 -14.42 -5.48
N THR A 268 6.82 -14.92 -6.05
CA THR A 268 6.37 -16.29 -5.81
C THR A 268 5.47 -16.79 -6.93
N ASN A 269 5.44 -18.10 -7.15
CA ASN A 269 4.48 -18.76 -8.04
C ASN A 269 3.30 -19.40 -7.31
N GLY A 270 3.20 -19.16 -6.00
CA GLY A 270 2.09 -19.61 -5.15
C GLY A 270 1.06 -18.51 -4.90
N ASP A 271 0.01 -18.88 -4.18
CA ASP A 271 -0.96 -17.95 -3.62
C ASP A 271 -0.27 -17.13 -2.54
N PHE A 272 -0.35 -15.80 -2.60
CA PHE A 272 0.36 -14.90 -1.68
C PHE A 272 -0.62 -14.22 -0.73
N SER A 273 -0.29 -14.13 0.55
CA SER A 273 -1.07 -13.42 1.55
C SER A 273 -0.21 -12.74 2.59
N PHE A 274 -0.75 -11.71 3.25
CA PHE A 274 -0.10 -11.08 4.39
C PHE A 274 -1.09 -10.55 5.43
N GLU A 275 -0.57 -10.39 6.64
CA GLU A 275 -1.13 -9.58 7.72
C GLU A 275 -0.01 -8.69 8.27
N LEU A 276 -0.12 -7.38 8.05
CA LEU A 276 0.91 -6.41 8.43
C LEU A 276 0.40 -5.45 9.49
N ASN A 277 1.29 -5.11 10.43
CA ASN A 277 1.06 -4.07 11.42
C ASN A 277 2.15 -3.01 11.28
N MET A 278 1.80 -1.76 11.54
CA MET A 278 2.71 -0.63 11.33
C MET A 278 2.47 0.50 12.29
N ARG A 279 3.53 1.27 12.53
CA ARG A 279 3.49 2.50 13.30
C ARG A 279 3.79 3.69 12.41
N LEU A 280 2.95 4.69 12.48
CA LEU A 280 3.13 5.98 11.84
C LEU A 280 3.51 7.03 12.89
N GLY A 281 4.37 7.96 12.50
CA GLY A 281 4.67 9.18 13.23
C GLY A 281 3.72 10.30 12.77
N VAL A 282 3.08 10.95 13.74
CA VAL A 282 2.10 12.02 13.48
C VAL A 282 2.85 13.35 13.28
N PRO A 283 2.49 14.16 12.27
CA PRO A 283 3.04 15.51 12.13
C PRO A 283 2.80 16.33 13.41
N GLY A 284 3.87 16.93 13.96
CA GLY A 284 3.80 17.66 15.24
C GLY A 284 4.03 16.79 16.49
N GLY A 285 4.18 15.47 16.31
CA GLY A 285 4.56 14.51 17.35
C GLY A 285 3.43 13.58 17.79
N GLY A 286 3.82 12.44 18.34
CA GLY A 286 2.89 11.34 18.65
C GLY A 286 2.97 10.24 17.59
N THR A 287 2.18 9.19 17.79
CA THR A 287 2.22 7.98 16.95
C THR A 287 0.83 7.43 16.72
N GLU A 288 0.63 6.77 15.58
CA GLU A 288 -0.55 5.96 15.26
C GLU A 288 -0.13 4.50 15.08
N ASP A 289 -0.79 3.60 15.79
CA ASP A 289 -0.55 2.15 15.69
C ASP A 289 -1.68 1.49 14.90
N TRP A 290 -1.32 0.79 13.84
CA TRP A 290 -2.22 0.13 12.93
C TRP A 290 -1.95 -1.37 12.91
N VAL A 291 -2.98 -2.16 13.20
CA VAL A 291 -2.88 -3.62 13.29
C VAL A 291 -3.86 -4.30 12.35
N ALA A 292 -3.44 -5.43 11.76
CA ALA A 292 -4.22 -6.16 10.77
C ALA A 292 -5.57 -6.66 11.30
N SER A 293 -5.66 -6.97 12.59
CA SER A 293 -6.91 -7.40 13.21
C SER A 293 -6.95 -7.16 14.72
N ASN A 294 -8.17 -7.15 15.26
CA ASN A 294 -8.47 -7.15 16.70
C ASN A 294 -7.76 -6.04 17.52
N PRO A 295 -7.88 -4.75 17.12
CA PRO A 295 -7.15 -3.66 17.76
C PRO A 295 -7.40 -3.56 19.27
N GLN A 296 -6.36 -3.24 20.03
CA GLN A 296 -6.37 -3.07 21.48
C GLN A 296 -6.09 -1.62 21.87
N GLY A 297 -6.86 -1.09 22.82
CA GLY A 297 -6.62 0.26 23.34
C GLY A 297 -6.83 1.34 22.28
N ALA A 298 -5.74 1.99 21.87
CA ALA A 298 -5.74 3.08 20.88
C ALA A 298 -5.30 2.63 19.48
N GLU A 299 -5.01 1.34 19.30
CA GLU A 299 -4.70 0.78 17.99
C GLU A 299 -5.91 0.88 17.05
N ARG A 300 -5.62 0.96 15.76
CA ARG A 300 -6.61 1.06 14.68
C ARG A 300 -6.37 -0.04 13.65
N THR A 301 -7.31 -0.20 12.73
CA THR A 301 -7.22 -1.24 11.70
C THR A 301 -7.78 -0.74 10.38
N CYS A 302 -7.26 -1.27 9.27
CA CYS A 302 -7.75 -1.02 7.92
C CYS A 302 -7.78 -2.31 7.12
N SER A 303 -8.74 -2.41 6.19
CA SER A 303 -8.92 -3.60 5.36
C SER A 303 -7.68 -3.93 4.52
N SER A 304 -6.92 -2.92 4.11
CA SER A 304 -5.69 -3.10 3.32
C SER A 304 -4.52 -3.70 4.11
N LEU A 305 -4.60 -3.75 5.46
CA LEU A 305 -3.57 -4.36 6.31
C LEU A 305 -3.54 -5.90 6.18
N THR A 306 -4.56 -6.47 5.55
CA THR A 306 -4.59 -7.86 5.12
C THR A 306 -4.65 -7.93 3.61
N TYR A 307 -4.01 -8.95 3.06
CA TYR A 307 -4.06 -9.25 1.63
C TYR A 307 -4.10 -10.74 1.41
N LEU A 308 -4.88 -11.16 0.42
CA LEU A 308 -4.99 -12.54 0.00
C LEU A 308 -5.16 -12.59 -1.51
N ASN A 309 -4.07 -12.89 -2.21
CA ASN A 309 -4.11 -13.32 -3.60
C ASN A 309 -4.17 -14.84 -3.65
N VAL A 310 -5.35 -15.39 -3.38
CA VAL A 310 -5.70 -16.69 -3.97
C VAL A 310 -5.68 -16.47 -5.47
N ALA A 311 -5.15 -17.40 -6.28
CA ALA A 311 -5.31 -17.33 -7.73
C ALA A 311 -6.79 -17.09 -8.09
N CYS A 312 -7.16 -15.83 -8.30
CA CYS A 312 -8.55 -15.47 -8.50
C CYS A 312 -8.97 -15.95 -9.88
N PRO A 313 -10.20 -16.45 -10.02
CA PRO A 313 -10.64 -16.86 -11.34
C PRO A 313 -10.56 -15.64 -12.28
N PRO A 314 -10.15 -15.80 -13.55
CA PRO A 314 -9.93 -14.69 -14.47
C PRO A 314 -11.13 -13.74 -14.54
N PHE A 315 -10.90 -12.45 -14.82
CA PHE A 315 -11.98 -11.47 -15.06
C PHE A 315 -13.08 -12.04 -15.95
N GLY A 316 -14.34 -11.89 -15.53
CA GLY A 316 -15.50 -12.41 -16.27
C GLY A 316 -15.78 -13.89 -16.04
N THR A 317 -15.04 -14.57 -15.15
CA THR A 317 -15.41 -15.92 -14.71
C THR A 317 -16.70 -15.85 -13.90
N ALA A 318 -17.62 -16.78 -14.15
CA ALA A 318 -18.88 -16.85 -13.41
C ALA A 318 -18.63 -17.25 -11.93
N CYS A 319 -19.27 -16.53 -11.02
CA CYS A 319 -19.21 -16.75 -9.58
C CYS A 319 -20.61 -16.50 -8.94
N ASP A 320 -20.71 -16.48 -7.60
CA ASP A 320 -21.94 -16.13 -6.86
C ASP A 320 -21.55 -15.17 -5.70
N ASP A 321 -22.03 -13.93 -5.72
CA ASP A 321 -21.69 -12.90 -4.71
C ASP A 321 -22.56 -12.99 -3.44
N GLY A 322 -23.58 -13.86 -3.45
CA GLY A 322 -24.49 -14.11 -2.35
C GLY A 322 -25.52 -13.01 -2.07
N ASP A 323 -25.58 -11.92 -2.86
CA ASP A 323 -26.61 -10.89 -2.76
C ASP A 323 -27.87 -11.32 -3.54
N PRO A 324 -29.04 -11.48 -2.87
CA PRO A 324 -30.26 -11.86 -3.57
C PRO A 324 -30.81 -10.80 -4.53
N ASN A 325 -30.25 -9.58 -4.56
CA ASN A 325 -30.68 -8.48 -5.43
C ASN A 325 -29.80 -8.30 -6.68
N THR A 326 -28.82 -9.18 -6.89
CA THR A 326 -27.95 -9.22 -8.06
C THR A 326 -28.14 -10.54 -8.83
N GLN A 327 -27.80 -10.56 -10.12
CA GLN A 327 -27.64 -11.77 -10.94
C GLN A 327 -26.48 -11.56 -11.92
N ASN A 328 -26.13 -12.61 -12.67
CA ASN A 328 -25.02 -12.63 -13.64
C ASN A 328 -23.66 -12.32 -13.00
N ASP A 329 -23.40 -12.89 -11.83
CA ASP A 329 -22.23 -12.54 -11.05
C ASP A 329 -20.95 -13.03 -11.73
N THR A 330 -19.99 -12.10 -11.81
CA THR A 330 -18.69 -12.35 -12.44
C THR A 330 -17.57 -11.79 -11.60
N GLU A 331 -16.41 -12.44 -11.68
CA GLU A 331 -15.18 -11.93 -11.10
C GLU A 331 -14.80 -10.59 -11.73
N ASP A 332 -14.57 -9.58 -10.90
CA ASP A 332 -14.21 -8.21 -11.30
C ASP A 332 -12.72 -8.04 -11.67
N GLY A 333 -11.92 -9.11 -11.53
CA GLY A 333 -10.47 -9.08 -11.73
C GLY A 333 -9.68 -8.59 -10.51
N PHE A 334 -10.36 -8.26 -9.42
CA PHE A 334 -9.81 -7.85 -8.12
C PHE A 334 -10.23 -8.80 -7.00
N CYS A 335 -10.49 -10.07 -7.33
CA CYS A 335 -10.89 -11.11 -6.38
C CYS A 335 -12.24 -10.87 -5.70
N ASN A 336 -13.11 -10.06 -6.30
CA ASN A 336 -14.49 -9.93 -5.85
C ASN A 336 -15.43 -10.54 -6.89
N CYS A 337 -16.36 -11.34 -6.40
CA CYS A 337 -17.54 -11.66 -7.16
C CYS A 337 -18.52 -10.48 -7.06
N VAL A 338 -18.91 -9.92 -8.20
CA VAL A 338 -19.90 -8.84 -8.27
C VAL A 338 -20.98 -9.17 -9.28
N GLY A 339 -22.24 -9.00 -8.89
CA GLY A 339 -23.39 -9.18 -9.78
C GLY A 339 -23.98 -7.88 -10.31
N GLU A 340 -24.70 -7.98 -11.42
CA GLU A 340 -25.49 -6.90 -11.99
C GLU A 340 -26.77 -6.70 -11.16
N VAL A 341 -27.03 -5.48 -10.70
CA VAL A 341 -28.24 -5.15 -9.94
C VAL A 341 -29.48 -5.46 -10.77
N LEU A 342 -30.48 -6.08 -10.13
CA LEU A 342 -31.78 -6.34 -10.71
C LEU A 342 -32.62 -5.06 -10.81
N ASP A 343 -33.20 -4.83 -11.98
CA ASP A 343 -34.20 -3.79 -12.15
C ASP A 343 -35.57 -4.19 -11.55
N CYS A 344 -36.56 -3.30 -11.63
CA CYS A 344 -37.90 -3.55 -11.08
C CYS A 344 -38.65 -4.72 -11.75
N GLU A 345 -38.21 -5.19 -12.92
CA GLU A 345 -38.76 -6.35 -13.62
C GLU A 345 -37.94 -7.63 -13.37
N GLY A 346 -36.89 -7.56 -12.53
CA GLY A 346 -36.03 -8.68 -12.20
C GLY A 346 -35.00 -9.01 -13.28
N VAL A 347 -34.67 -8.05 -14.14
CA VAL A 347 -33.66 -8.19 -15.19
C VAL A 347 -32.34 -7.60 -14.70
N ALA A 348 -31.28 -8.41 -14.71
CA ALA A 348 -29.92 -7.96 -14.39
C ALA A 348 -29.46 -6.88 -15.38
N GLY A 349 -28.97 -5.74 -14.84
CA GLY A 349 -28.54 -4.59 -15.65
C GLY A 349 -29.68 -3.90 -16.41
N GLY A 350 -30.94 -4.19 -16.06
CA GLY A 350 -32.10 -3.68 -16.77
C GLY A 350 -32.36 -2.19 -16.55
N SER A 351 -33.09 -1.57 -17.48
CA SER A 351 -33.35 -0.12 -17.46
C SER A 351 -34.55 0.28 -16.61
N ALA A 352 -35.35 -0.67 -16.08
CA ALA A 352 -36.56 -0.38 -15.32
C ALA A 352 -36.24 -0.01 -13.86
N LEU A 353 -35.63 1.16 -13.65
CA LEU A 353 -35.23 1.67 -12.33
C LEU A 353 -36.40 2.33 -11.59
N PRO A 354 -36.35 2.47 -10.26
CA PRO A 354 -37.35 3.22 -9.51
C PRO A 354 -37.57 4.63 -10.09
N GLY A 355 -38.77 4.87 -10.65
CA GLY A 355 -39.12 6.13 -11.31
C GLY A 355 -39.17 6.08 -12.84
N THR A 356 -38.84 4.95 -13.47
CA THR A 356 -39.10 4.75 -14.91
C THR A 356 -40.58 4.49 -15.19
N THR A 357 -41.06 5.03 -16.30
CA THR A 357 -42.42 4.83 -16.81
C THR A 357 -42.61 3.35 -17.18
N CYS A 358 -43.55 2.65 -16.55
CA CYS A 358 -43.87 1.27 -16.86
C CYS A 358 -45.35 1.15 -17.28
N ASP A 359 -45.61 0.37 -18.33
CA ASP A 359 -46.96 0.06 -18.77
C ASP A 359 -47.51 -1.09 -17.90
N ASP A 360 -48.34 -0.73 -16.93
CA ASP A 360 -49.01 -1.69 -16.03
C ASP A 360 -50.18 -2.42 -16.72
N GLY A 361 -50.43 -2.15 -18.01
CA GLY A 361 -51.50 -2.73 -18.78
C GLY A 361 -52.90 -2.23 -18.41
N ASP A 362 -53.02 -1.23 -17.53
CA ASP A 362 -54.28 -0.56 -17.22
C ASP A 362 -54.47 0.65 -18.15
N ILE A 363 -55.52 0.61 -18.96
CA ILE A 363 -55.85 1.69 -19.90
C ILE A 363 -56.19 3.04 -19.23
N ASN A 364 -56.27 3.06 -17.90
CA ASN A 364 -56.62 4.24 -17.10
C ASN A 364 -55.44 4.86 -16.35
N THR A 365 -54.23 4.29 -16.44
CA THR A 365 -53.01 4.85 -15.87
C THR A 365 -52.09 5.28 -17.03
N VAL A 366 -51.42 6.41 -16.85
CA VAL A 366 -50.35 6.88 -17.74
C VAL A 366 -49.12 7.02 -16.85
N GLY A 367 -48.34 5.94 -16.79
CA GLY A 367 -47.09 5.81 -16.07
C GLY A 367 -45.94 5.84 -17.04
#